data_AF-A0A2P5FHX0-F1
#
_entry.id   AF-A0A2P5FHX0-F1
#
_cell.length_a   1.000
_cell.length_b   1.000
_cell.length_c   1.000
_cell.angle_alpha   90.00
_cell.angle_beta   90.00
_cell.angle_gamma   90.00
#
_symmetry.space_group_name_H-M   'P 1'
#
loop_
_entity.id
_entity.type
_entity.pdbx_description
1 polymer ?
#
loop_
_entity_poly.entity_id
_entity_poly.type
_entity_poly.pdbx_seq_one_letter_code
_entity_poly.pdbx_strand_id
1 'polypeptide(L)'
;MAHGKKKEGSWNWNEKGQRSKCIMVEPNITFNELLDEIYGSTEIDHNCFDVELSYKPKTTIDIAPIAVKNDKDVMAFICWQKKDNIPLCVTLFEFNVKGEVLDGLVNLEELSCSCREFDIDKIPCAQAIAAAKHRGSSIEKLDAMSNHSAEF
;
A
#
# COMPACT_ATOMS: atom_id res chain seq x y z
N MET A 1 10.80 13.81 4.06
CA MET A 1 11.25 12.74 3.15
C MET A 1 10.97 11.42 3.85
N ALA A 2 9.98 10.66 3.40
CA ALA A 2 9.66 9.35 3.99
C ALA A 2 10.75 8.35 3.57
N HIS A 3 11.41 7.74 4.55
CA HIS A 3 12.41 6.71 4.30
C HIS A 3 11.85 5.37 4.76
N GLY A 4 11.25 4.63 3.82
CA GLY A 4 10.97 3.22 4.01
C GLY A 4 12.30 2.48 4.17
N LYS A 5 12.52 1.83 5.31
CA LYS A 5 13.68 0.97 5.50
C LYS A 5 13.41 -0.35 4.77
N LYS A 6 14.02 -0.51 3.59
CA LYS A 6 14.06 -1.80 2.89
C LYS A 6 15.00 -2.71 3.69
N LYS A 7 14.50 -3.84 4.22
CA LYS A 7 15.39 -4.89 4.72
C LYS A 7 16.04 -5.53 3.51
N GLU A 8 17.32 -5.24 3.31
CA GLU A 8 18.16 -5.92 2.33
C GLU A 8 18.45 -7.33 2.85
N GLY A 9 17.66 -8.29 2.37
CA GLY A 9 17.72 -9.68 2.80
C GLY A 9 17.12 -10.59 1.74
N SER A 10 17.77 -11.73 1.54
CA SER A 10 17.37 -12.82 0.62
C SER A 10 15.86 -13.03 0.57
N TRP A 11 15.27 -12.98 -0.63
CA TRP A 11 13.85 -13.19 -0.87
C TRP A 11 13.47 -14.65 -0.62
N ASN A 12 13.09 -14.99 0.60
CA ASN A 12 12.59 -16.31 0.95
C ASN A 12 11.05 -16.27 0.90
N TRP A 13 10.47 -16.95 -0.09
CA TRP A 13 9.02 -17.04 -0.29
C TRP A 13 8.35 -18.11 0.59
N ASN A 14 9.07 -18.65 1.58
CA ASN A 14 8.63 -19.68 2.52
C ASN A 14 8.91 -19.28 3.99
N GLU A 15 8.93 -18.00 4.30
CA GLU A 15 9.16 -17.53 5.68
C GLU A 15 7.91 -17.70 6.55
N LYS A 16 8.11 -17.95 7.84
CA LYS A 16 7.01 -18.07 8.81
C LYS A 16 6.20 -16.76 8.82
N GLY A 17 4.91 -16.85 8.47
CA GLY A 17 3.99 -15.70 8.45
C GLY A 17 3.54 -15.26 7.06
N GLN A 18 4.13 -15.77 5.98
CA GLN A 18 3.61 -15.54 4.63
C GLN A 18 2.25 -16.21 4.44
N ARG A 19 1.33 -15.46 3.83
CA ARG A 19 0.00 -15.93 3.42
C ARG A 19 -0.07 -15.92 1.89
N SER A 20 -0.69 -16.95 1.33
CA SER A 20 -0.92 -17.03 -0.11
C SER A 20 -2.42 -16.97 -0.38
N LYS A 21 -2.81 -16.19 -1.38
CA LYS A 21 -4.19 -16.11 -1.84
C LYS A 21 -4.22 -16.12 -3.37
N CYS A 22 -5.15 -16.88 -3.93
CA CYS A 22 -5.44 -16.82 -5.36
C CYS A 22 -6.48 -15.73 -5.59
N ILE A 23 -6.22 -14.88 -6.58
CA ILE A 23 -7.13 -13.81 -7.01
C ILE A 23 -7.33 -14.01 -8.51
N MET A 24 -8.58 -13.98 -8.96
CA MET A 24 -8.92 -14.05 -10.38
C MET A 24 -8.99 -12.62 -10.90
N VAL A 25 -8.29 -12.33 -12.00
CA VAL A 25 -8.26 -10.97 -12.58
C VAL A 25 -8.46 -11.04 -14.09
N GLU A 26 -8.97 -9.97 -14.67
CA GLU A 26 -9.09 -9.84 -16.12
C GLU A 26 -7.69 -9.74 -16.79
N PRO A 27 -7.49 -10.34 -17.98
CA PRO A 27 -6.16 -10.39 -18.61
C PRO A 27 -5.55 -9.03 -18.99
N ASN A 28 -6.36 -8.00 -19.08
CA ASN A 28 -5.99 -6.63 -19.45
C ASN A 28 -6.22 -5.62 -18.31
N ILE A 29 -6.32 -6.12 -17.08
CA ILE A 29 -6.46 -5.30 -15.87
C ILE A 29 -5.36 -4.24 -15.78
N THR A 30 -5.72 -3.03 -15.38
CA THR A 30 -4.77 -1.95 -15.11
C THR A 30 -4.09 -2.15 -13.77
N PHE A 31 -3.03 -1.37 -13.51
CA PHE A 31 -2.32 -1.42 -12.23
C PHE A 31 -3.22 -1.04 -11.05
N ASN A 32 -4.05 -0.02 -11.19
CA ASN A 32 -4.95 0.41 -10.12
C ASN A 32 -6.06 -0.60 -9.86
N GLU A 33 -6.67 -1.15 -10.92
CA GLU A 33 -7.69 -2.21 -10.75
C GLU A 33 -7.08 -3.46 -10.10
N LEU A 34 -5.81 -3.80 -10.43
CA LEU A 34 -5.11 -4.90 -9.76
C LEU A 34 -4.89 -4.62 -8.26
N LEU A 35 -4.56 -3.38 -7.90
CA LEU A 35 -4.47 -2.98 -6.49
C LEU A 35 -5.84 -3.10 -5.79
N ASP A 36 -6.91 -2.64 -6.42
CA ASP A 36 -8.27 -2.74 -5.90
C ASP A 36 -8.67 -4.21 -5.65
N GLU A 37 -8.36 -5.11 -6.59
CA GLU A 37 -8.57 -6.56 -6.44
C GLU A 37 -7.75 -7.16 -5.30
N ILE A 38 -6.48 -6.73 -5.14
CA ILE A 38 -5.62 -7.16 -4.03
C ILE A 38 -6.20 -6.69 -2.69
N TYR A 39 -6.58 -5.43 -2.55
CA TYR A 39 -7.17 -4.91 -1.33
C TYR A 39 -8.52 -5.55 -1.03
N GLY A 40 -9.42 -5.66 -2.02
CA GLY A 40 -10.73 -6.29 -1.84
C GLY A 40 -10.64 -7.79 -1.53
N SER A 41 -9.59 -8.46 -2.00
CA SER A 41 -9.34 -9.86 -1.71
C SER A 41 -8.53 -10.08 -0.43
N THR A 42 -7.93 -9.08 0.20
CA THR A 42 -7.07 -9.31 1.37
C THR A 42 -7.61 -8.60 2.60
N GLU A 43 -7.16 -9.01 3.78
CA GLU A 43 -7.45 -8.29 5.03
C GLU A 43 -6.47 -7.11 5.23
N ILE A 44 -5.87 -6.60 4.14
CA ILE A 44 -4.91 -5.51 4.21
C ILE A 44 -5.71 -4.22 4.31
N ASP A 45 -5.57 -3.53 5.45
CA ASP A 45 -6.09 -2.18 5.60
C ASP A 45 -5.32 -1.25 4.65
N HIS A 46 -5.99 -0.89 3.57
CA HIS A 46 -5.46 -0.02 2.54
C HIS A 46 -5.08 1.35 3.07
N ASN A 47 -5.48 1.80 4.27
CA ASN A 47 -5.12 3.08 4.89
C ASN A 47 -3.86 3.03 5.75
N CYS A 48 -3.52 1.86 6.29
CA CYS A 48 -2.37 1.69 7.19
C CYS A 48 -1.09 1.25 6.48
N PHE A 49 -1.22 0.64 5.29
CA PHE A 49 -0.08 0.06 4.58
C PHE A 49 0.01 0.55 3.14
N ASP A 50 1.22 0.91 2.73
CA ASP A 50 1.60 0.97 1.32
C ASP A 50 1.95 -0.43 0.84
N VAL A 51 1.71 -0.70 -0.44
CA VAL A 51 2.06 -1.99 -1.05
C VAL A 51 3.08 -1.81 -2.17
N GLU A 52 4.16 -2.61 -2.13
CA GLU A 52 5.07 -2.78 -3.27
C GLU A 52 4.81 -4.15 -3.90
N LEU A 53 4.47 -4.13 -5.18
CA LEU A 53 4.24 -5.34 -5.97
C LEU A 53 5.53 -5.76 -6.67
N SER A 54 5.88 -7.05 -6.59
CA SER A 54 7.03 -7.59 -7.32
C SER A 54 6.87 -9.07 -7.67
N TYR A 55 7.56 -9.54 -8.70
CA TYR A 55 7.58 -10.95 -9.08
C TYR A 55 8.99 -11.39 -9.47
N LYS A 56 9.28 -12.69 -9.36
CA LYS A 56 10.58 -13.25 -9.74
C LYS A 56 10.41 -14.34 -10.80
N PRO A 57 10.77 -14.06 -12.06
CA PRO A 57 10.78 -15.07 -13.12
C PRO A 57 11.66 -16.27 -12.79
N LYS A 58 11.22 -17.45 -13.22
CA LYS A 58 12.01 -18.69 -13.14
C LYS A 58 12.96 -18.76 -14.33
N THR A 59 14.07 -18.03 -14.26
CA THR A 59 15.12 -18.03 -15.29
C THR A 59 16.34 -18.82 -14.87
N THR A 60 17.16 -19.25 -15.85
CA THR A 60 18.45 -19.93 -15.58
C THR A 60 19.48 -18.99 -14.95
N ILE A 61 19.28 -17.69 -15.11
CA ILE A 61 20.06 -16.64 -14.47
C ILE A 61 19.29 -16.18 -13.24
N ASP A 62 19.95 -16.09 -12.09
CA ASP A 62 19.35 -15.51 -10.90
C ASP A 62 19.23 -13.99 -11.08
N ILE A 63 18.00 -13.50 -11.14
CA ILE A 63 17.68 -12.09 -11.30
C ILE A 63 17.01 -11.54 -10.04
N ALA A 64 17.23 -10.26 -9.77
CA ALA A 64 16.48 -9.56 -8.74
C ALA A 64 14.97 -9.55 -9.06
N PRO A 65 14.08 -9.55 -8.05
CA PRO A 65 12.66 -9.40 -8.31
C PRO A 65 12.35 -8.14 -9.11
N ILE A 66 11.45 -8.30 -10.06
CA ILE A 66 10.98 -7.23 -10.93
C ILE A 66 9.81 -6.54 -10.24
N ALA A 67 9.92 -5.23 -10.03
CA ALA A 67 8.85 -4.42 -9.46
C ALA A 67 7.76 -4.15 -10.50
N VAL A 68 6.49 -4.15 -10.06
CA VAL A 68 5.33 -3.80 -10.87
C VAL A 68 4.82 -2.44 -10.42
N LYS A 69 4.84 -1.43 -11.30
CA LYS A 69 4.56 -0.03 -10.92
C LYS A 69 3.56 0.68 -11.83
N ASN A 70 3.19 0.07 -12.96
CA ASN A 70 2.28 0.63 -13.95
C ASN A 70 1.68 -0.48 -14.82
N ASP A 71 0.73 -0.11 -15.69
CA ASP A 71 -0.01 -1.04 -16.54
C ASP A 71 0.88 -1.89 -17.46
N LYS A 72 1.99 -1.33 -17.97
CA LYS A 72 2.91 -2.11 -18.84
C LYS A 72 3.62 -3.20 -18.04
N ASP A 73 3.97 -2.92 -16.80
CA ASP A 73 4.59 -3.90 -15.90
C ASP A 73 3.59 -5.01 -15.53
N VAL A 74 2.31 -4.65 -15.33
CA VAL A 74 1.22 -5.62 -15.11
C VAL A 74 1.08 -6.55 -16.31
N MET A 75 1.05 -5.99 -17.52
CA MET A 75 1.00 -6.77 -18.76
C MET A 75 2.20 -7.71 -18.90
N ALA A 76 3.41 -7.24 -18.53
CA ALA A 76 4.60 -8.07 -18.51
C ALA A 76 4.47 -9.21 -17.49
N PHE A 77 4.04 -8.91 -16.26
CA PHE A 77 3.78 -9.91 -15.22
C PHE A 77 2.79 -10.98 -15.69
N ILE A 78 1.63 -10.60 -16.23
CA ILE A 78 0.61 -11.54 -16.74
C ILE A 78 1.19 -12.43 -17.85
N CYS A 79 2.02 -11.89 -18.75
CA CYS A 79 2.71 -12.68 -19.77
C CYS A 79 3.62 -13.75 -19.16
N TRP A 80 4.39 -13.41 -18.13
CA TRP A 80 5.26 -14.35 -17.41
C TRP A 80 4.47 -15.37 -16.59
N GLN A 81 3.40 -14.93 -15.92
CA GLN A 81 2.52 -15.77 -15.10
C GLN A 81 1.91 -16.90 -15.94
N LYS A 82 1.40 -16.60 -17.14
CA LYS A 82 0.83 -17.58 -18.07
C LYS A 82 1.82 -18.67 -18.48
N LYS A 83 3.12 -18.35 -18.48
CA LYS A 83 4.18 -19.29 -18.89
C LYS A 83 4.61 -20.20 -17.74
N ASP A 84 4.84 -19.64 -16.57
CA ASP A 84 5.60 -20.31 -15.49
C ASP A 84 4.86 -20.38 -14.13
N ASN A 85 3.58 -19.96 -14.09
CA ASN A 85 2.76 -19.83 -12.89
C ASN A 85 3.51 -19.09 -11.77
N ILE A 86 4.06 -17.93 -12.10
CA ILE A 86 4.87 -17.12 -11.20
C ILE A 86 3.94 -16.38 -10.21
N PRO A 87 4.18 -16.49 -8.89
CA PRO A 87 3.41 -15.74 -7.91
C PRO A 87 3.79 -14.26 -7.92
N LEU A 88 2.82 -13.40 -7.64
CA LEU A 88 3.03 -12.00 -7.31
C LEU A 88 3.31 -11.87 -5.81
N CYS A 89 4.38 -11.17 -5.44
CA CYS A 89 4.62 -10.72 -4.07
C CYS A 89 3.86 -9.42 -3.81
N VAL A 90 3.23 -9.35 -2.66
CA VAL A 90 2.74 -8.10 -2.09
C VAL A 90 3.55 -7.84 -0.83
N THR A 91 4.39 -6.81 -0.85
CA THR A 91 5.17 -6.38 0.33
C THR A 91 4.46 -5.21 0.97
N LEU A 92 4.13 -5.32 2.26
CA LEU A 92 3.48 -4.27 3.04
C LEU A 92 4.52 -3.35 3.68
N PHE A 93 4.31 -2.04 3.56
CA PHE A 93 5.09 -1.02 4.23
C PHE A 93 4.18 -0.20 5.14
N GLU A 94 4.50 -0.17 6.43
CA GLU A 94 3.79 0.69 7.38
C GLU A 94 4.08 2.16 7.05
N PHE A 95 3.02 2.98 7.01
CA PHE A 95 3.15 4.43 6.94
C PHE A 95 3.74 4.97 8.25
N ASN A 96 5.07 5.10 8.29
CA ASN A 96 5.74 5.75 9.40
C ASN A 96 6.04 7.21 9.05
N VAL A 97 5.12 8.12 9.42
CA VAL A 97 5.35 9.56 9.21
C VAL A 97 6.30 10.06 10.29
N LYS A 98 7.57 10.23 9.94
CA LYS A 98 8.57 10.82 10.84
C LYS A 98 8.24 12.28 11.13
N GLY A 99 7.73 12.56 12.33
CA GLY A 99 7.75 13.91 12.91
C GLY A 99 9.10 14.17 13.57
N GLU A 100 9.52 15.44 13.69
CA GLU A 100 10.75 15.84 14.39
C GLU A 100 10.74 15.49 15.90
N VAL A 101 9.59 15.06 16.44
CA VAL A 101 9.43 14.74 17.86
C VAL A 101 8.95 13.30 18.10
N LEU A 102 8.10 12.71 17.24
CA LEU A 102 7.64 11.31 17.32
C LEU A 102 7.25 10.78 15.94
N ASP A 103 7.63 9.53 15.64
CA ASP A 103 7.11 8.77 14.50
C ASP A 103 5.60 8.53 14.72
N GLY A 104 4.76 9.03 13.80
CA GLY A 104 3.31 8.98 13.93
C GLY A 104 2.66 7.92 13.05
N LEU A 105 1.84 7.05 13.65
CA LEU A 105 0.98 6.11 12.93
C LEU A 105 -0.35 6.82 12.62
N VAL A 106 -0.70 6.95 11.34
CA VAL A 106 -1.91 7.65 10.87
C VAL A 106 -2.86 6.64 10.24
N ASN A 107 -4.13 6.66 10.62
CA ASN A 107 -5.22 6.01 9.89
C ASN A 107 -6.21 7.09 9.42
N LEU A 108 -6.34 7.22 8.09
CA LEU A 108 -7.15 8.26 7.46
C LEU A 108 -8.66 7.96 7.46
N GLU A 109 -9.07 6.72 7.67
CA GLU A 109 -10.48 6.31 7.72
C GLU A 109 -11.07 6.50 9.11
N GLU A 110 -10.36 6.03 10.14
CA GLU A 110 -10.74 6.23 11.54
C GLU A 110 -10.53 7.68 12.01
N LEU A 111 -9.95 8.52 11.15
CA LEU A 111 -9.51 9.87 11.48
C LEU A 111 -8.61 9.86 12.73
N SER A 112 -7.66 8.92 12.79
CA SER A 112 -6.81 8.71 13.96
C SER A 112 -5.32 8.89 13.64
N CYS A 113 -4.58 9.40 14.61
CA CYS A 113 -3.14 9.55 14.51
C CYS A 113 -2.53 9.37 15.89
N SER A 114 -1.37 8.72 16.00
CA SER A 114 -0.71 8.54 17.31
C SER A 114 -0.30 9.84 18.00
N CYS A 115 -0.32 10.99 17.29
CA CYS A 115 -0.23 12.32 17.92
C CYS A 115 -1.48 12.71 18.72
N ARG A 116 -2.59 11.96 18.58
CA ARG A 116 -3.93 12.12 19.17
C ARG A 116 -4.68 13.41 18.82
N GLU A 117 -4.02 14.36 18.16
CA GLU A 117 -4.63 15.59 17.67
C GLU A 117 -5.72 15.30 16.64
N PHE A 118 -5.51 14.26 15.81
CA PHE A 118 -6.51 13.82 14.83
C PHE A 118 -7.67 13.05 15.49
N ASP A 119 -7.39 12.31 16.57
CA ASP A 119 -8.38 11.53 17.32
C ASP A 119 -9.36 12.40 18.11
N ILE A 120 -8.85 13.44 18.79
CA ILE A 120 -9.62 14.20 19.79
C ILE A 120 -10.37 15.36 19.14
N ASP A 121 -9.69 16.14 18.31
CA ASP A 121 -10.24 17.39 17.78
C ASP A 121 -10.78 17.22 16.35
N LYS A 122 -10.61 16.04 15.73
CA LYS A 122 -10.89 15.77 14.31
C LYS A 122 -10.19 16.75 13.36
N ILE A 123 -9.16 17.45 13.86
CA ILE A 123 -8.35 18.39 13.08
C ILE A 123 -7.24 17.58 12.39
N PRO A 124 -7.10 17.67 11.06
CA PRO A 124 -6.04 16.97 10.35
C PRO A 124 -4.67 17.51 10.79
N CYS A 125 -3.95 16.72 11.60
CA CYS A 125 -2.59 17.03 12.02
C CYS A 125 -1.63 17.03 10.82
N ALA A 126 -0.43 17.60 10.99
CA ALA A 126 0.58 17.66 9.92
C ALA A 126 0.89 16.28 9.30
N GLN A 127 0.81 15.21 10.10
CA GLN A 127 1.03 13.84 9.67
C GLN A 127 -0.14 13.31 8.83
N ALA A 128 -1.39 13.60 9.23
CA ALA A 128 -2.59 13.28 8.46
C ALA A 128 -2.65 14.04 7.13
N ILE A 129 -2.28 15.33 7.12
CA ILE A 129 -2.18 16.13 5.90
C ILE A 129 -1.11 15.57 4.96
N ALA A 130 0.05 15.18 5.49
CA ALA A 130 1.12 14.59 4.69
C ALA A 130 0.70 13.25 4.08
N ALA A 131 0.04 12.38 4.85
CA ALA A 131 -0.47 11.10 4.40
C ALA A 131 -1.56 11.27 3.32
N ALA A 132 -2.52 12.16 3.53
CA ALA A 132 -3.59 12.43 2.57
C ALA A 132 -3.06 12.99 1.24
N LYS A 133 -2.09 13.91 1.29
CA LYS A 133 -1.42 14.44 0.09
C LYS A 133 -0.67 13.36 -0.68
N HIS A 134 -0.07 12.39 0.02
CA HIS A 134 0.64 11.28 -0.62
C HIS A 134 -0.31 10.36 -1.39
N ARG A 135 -1.55 10.20 -0.93
CA ARG A 135 -2.60 9.38 -1.57
C ARG A 135 -3.34 10.05 -2.72
N GLY A 136 -2.97 11.26 -3.11
CA GLY A 136 -3.71 12.00 -4.14
C GLY A 136 -5.16 12.35 -3.75
N SER A 137 -5.48 12.29 -2.45
CA SER A 137 -6.77 12.78 -1.95
C SER A 137 -6.75 14.30 -1.93
N SER A 138 -7.68 14.95 -2.65
CA SER A 138 -7.86 16.40 -2.59
C SER A 138 -8.12 16.83 -1.14
N ILE A 139 -7.49 17.95 -0.72
CA ILE A 139 -7.66 18.58 0.60
C ILE A 139 -9.15 18.79 0.94
N GLU A 140 -10.01 18.96 -0.08
CA GLU A 140 -11.47 19.10 0.06
C GLU A 140 -12.15 17.94 0.80
N LYS A 141 -11.62 16.72 0.76
CA LYS A 141 -12.17 15.60 1.55
C LYS A 141 -11.81 15.68 3.03
N LEU A 142 -10.68 16.29 3.39
CA LEU A 142 -10.30 16.50 4.79
C LEU A 142 -11.15 17.59 5.44
N ASP A 143 -11.49 18.65 4.70
CA ASP A 143 -12.40 19.70 5.16
C ASP A 143 -13.84 19.17 5.31
N ALA A 144 -14.28 18.27 4.42
CA ALA A 144 -15.58 17.61 4.53
C ALA A 144 -15.69 16.68 5.76
N MET A 145 -14.57 16.09 6.21
CA MET A 145 -14.50 15.22 7.39
C MET A 145 -14.42 15.98 8.72
N SER A 146 -14.10 17.28 8.68
CA SER A 146 -14.11 18.18 9.85
C SER A 146 -15.50 18.77 10.14
N ASN A 147 -16.40 18.81 9.15
CA ASN A 147 -17.68 19.53 9.24
C ASN A 147 -18.88 18.73 9.76
N HIS A 148 -18.76 17.45 10.13
CA HIS A 148 -19.86 16.72 10.75
C HIS A 148 -19.88 16.88 12.28
N SER A 149 -19.92 18.13 12.75
CA SER A 149 -20.26 18.48 14.14
C SER A 149 -20.96 19.84 14.20
N ALA A 150 -21.89 20.08 13.28
CA ALA A 150 -22.97 21.02 13.47
C ALA A 150 -24.05 20.72 12.44
N GLU A 151 -25.11 20.03 12.85
CA GLU A 151 -26.52 20.44 12.66
C GLU A 151 -27.47 19.27 12.98
N PHE A 152 -28.15 19.44 14.13
CA PHE A 152 -29.34 18.78 14.71
C PHE A 152 -29.35 17.28 15.02
#